data_AF-A0A1F9EZW3-F1
#
_entry.id   AF-A0A1F9EZW3-F1
#
_cell.length_a   1.000
_cell.length_b   1.000
_cell.length_c   1.000
_cell.angle_alpha   90.00
_cell.angle_beta   90.00
_cell.angle_gamma   90.00
#
_symmetry.space_group_name_H-M   'P 1'
#
loop_
_entity.id
_entity.type
_entity.pdbx_description
1 polymer ?
#
loop_
_entity_poly.entity_id
_entity_poly.type
_entity_poly.pdbx_seq_one_letter_code
_entity_poly.pdbx_strand_id
1 'polypeptide(L)'
;MVQVEQDGMRVTTTAEVCDIAMPTVNVVLIGESRTWVDPSFVAAMNSAGGDLLAMDVNADGSFAPDVASLPPSVMGASLDGPGDALPTSADDARVRDDDGDGHPGVTIHNSTQGDQYTVSRTRLLTMTGQVVGSDALDAVQTAETESVILNGGSGGLSPVITPMPSPSHLRRVDGRNGAPNIAARDGDAGTVSCADVRAYAAELAAAAPGPDAASACQ
;
A
#
# COMPACT_ATOMS: atom_id res chain seq x y z
N MET A 1 -5.05 -4.65 6.15
CA MET A 1 -6.06 -5.70 6.31
C MET A 1 -6.64 -6.04 4.94
N VAL A 2 -6.91 -7.31 4.66
CA VAL A 2 -7.61 -7.71 3.43
C VAL A 2 -8.75 -8.63 3.83
N GLN A 3 -9.98 -8.27 3.48
CA GLN A 3 -11.15 -9.13 3.58
C GLN A 3 -11.26 -9.94 2.29
N VAL A 4 -11.41 -11.25 2.40
CA VAL A 4 -11.51 -12.16 1.25
C VAL A 4 -12.83 -12.91 1.32
N GLU A 5 -13.62 -12.80 0.27
CA GLU A 5 -14.83 -13.57 0.05
C GLU A 5 -14.61 -14.50 -1.14
N GLN A 6 -14.99 -15.78 -0.99
CA GLN A 6 -14.80 -16.77 -2.06
C GLN A 6 -16.13 -17.47 -2.35
N ASP A 7 -16.51 -17.48 -3.63
CA ASP A 7 -17.63 -18.24 -4.18
C ASP A 7 -17.13 -19.14 -5.32
N GLY A 8 -17.00 -20.44 -5.03
CA GLY A 8 -16.37 -21.39 -5.94
C GLY A 8 -14.91 -21.01 -6.26
N MET A 9 -14.63 -20.76 -7.54
CA MET A 9 -13.31 -20.33 -8.02
C MET A 9 -13.12 -18.80 -8.00
N ARG A 10 -14.19 -18.05 -7.73
CA ARG A 10 -14.14 -16.60 -7.70
C ARG A 10 -13.76 -16.11 -6.32
N VAL A 11 -12.70 -15.31 -6.25
CA VAL A 11 -12.20 -14.67 -5.03
C VAL A 11 -12.39 -13.17 -5.17
N THR A 12 -13.03 -12.56 -4.18
CA THR A 12 -13.22 -11.12 -4.08
C THR A 12 -12.45 -10.62 -2.87
N THR A 13 -11.64 -9.59 -3.05
CA THR A 13 -10.82 -9.02 -1.97
C THR A 13 -11.09 -7.54 -1.81
N THR A 14 -11.29 -7.11 -0.58
CA THR A 14 -11.32 -5.69 -0.20
C THR A 14 -10.13 -5.43 0.70
N ALA A 15 -9.32 -4.43 0.38
CA ALA A 15 -8.13 -4.09 1.15
C ALA A 15 -8.31 -2.76 1.89
N GLU A 16 -7.72 -2.70 3.08
CA GLU A 16 -7.55 -1.50 3.89
C GLU A 16 -6.08 -1.42 4.33
N VAL A 17 -5.43 -0.29 4.12
CA VAL A 17 -4.08 -0.03 4.61
C VAL A 17 -4.15 0.29 6.10
N CYS A 18 -3.37 -0.43 6.90
CA CYS A 18 -3.36 -0.25 8.36
C CYS A 18 -2.13 0.51 8.87
N ASP A 19 -1.05 0.52 8.09
CA ASP A 19 0.23 1.16 8.42
C ASP A 19 1.10 1.25 7.17
N ILE A 20 2.02 2.20 7.15
CA ILE A 20 3.02 2.38 6.09
C ILE A 20 4.36 2.64 6.76
N ALA A 21 5.23 1.63 6.72
CA ALA A 21 6.60 1.74 7.17
C ALA A 21 7.52 2.03 5.98
N MET A 22 8.17 3.19 5.98
CA MET A 22 9.21 3.51 5.01
C MET A 22 10.60 3.23 5.60
N PRO A 23 11.53 2.65 4.83
CA PRO A 23 12.86 2.34 5.35
C PRO A 23 13.63 3.62 5.70
N THR A 24 14.42 3.57 6.77
CA THR A 24 15.43 4.60 7.05
C THR A 24 16.60 4.41 6.09
N VAL A 25 17.02 5.46 5.41
CA VAL A 25 18.17 5.44 4.50
C VAL A 25 19.32 6.22 5.12
N ASN A 26 20.53 5.66 5.07
CA ASN A 26 21.73 6.37 5.51
C ASN A 26 22.36 7.08 4.31
N VAL A 27 22.30 8.42 4.32
CA VAL A 27 22.90 9.25 3.28
C VAL A 27 24.30 9.65 3.76
N VAL A 28 25.32 9.21 3.03
CA VAL A 28 26.76 9.37 3.37
C VAL A 28 27.14 10.77 3.87
N LEU A 29 26.47 11.82 3.40
CA LEU A 29 26.75 13.22 3.75
C LEU A 29 25.80 13.83 4.79
N ILE A 30 24.60 13.28 4.95
CA ILE A 30 23.50 13.90 5.72
C ILE A 30 23.15 13.06 6.96
N GLY A 31 23.64 11.81 7.03
CA GLY A 31 23.31 10.86 8.08
C GLY A 31 22.00 10.10 7.80
N GLU A 32 21.36 9.63 8.86
CA GLU A 32 20.08 8.93 8.75
C GLU A 32 18.96 9.88 8.27
N SER A 33 18.34 9.54 7.14
CA SER A 33 17.12 10.16 6.65
C SER A 33 15.95 9.21 6.92
N ARG A 34 14.94 9.72 7.63
CA ARG A 34 13.70 9.03 7.94
C ARG A 34 12.58 9.72 7.17
N THR A 35 11.79 8.91 6.48
CA THR A 35 10.55 9.35 5.85
C THR A 35 9.40 8.65 6.56
N TRP A 36 8.34 9.38 6.87
CA TRP A 36 7.15 8.80 7.48
C TRP A 36 5.90 9.54 7.03
N VAL A 37 4.75 8.93 7.26
CA VAL A 37 3.43 9.49 6.98
C VAL A 37 2.58 9.40 8.22
N ASP A 38 1.67 10.35 8.39
CA ASP A 38 0.75 10.36 9.52
C ASP A 38 -0.43 9.40 9.30
N PRO A 39 -1.16 9.00 10.37
CA PRO A 39 -2.35 8.16 10.22
C PRO A 39 -3.42 8.73 9.29
N SER A 40 -3.48 10.06 9.15
CA SER A 40 -4.37 10.75 8.22
C SER A 40 -4.05 10.46 6.76
N PHE A 41 -2.77 10.33 6.39
CA PHE A 41 -2.34 9.87 5.07
C PHE A 41 -2.85 8.46 4.78
N VAL A 42 -2.78 7.57 5.77
CA VAL A 42 -3.32 6.20 5.63
C VAL A 42 -4.83 6.21 5.45
N ALA A 43 -5.54 7.09 6.17
CA ALA A 43 -6.97 7.29 5.98
C ALA A 43 -7.30 7.83 4.57
N ALA A 44 -6.48 8.76 4.06
CA ALA A 44 -6.57 9.29 2.70
C ALA A 44 -6.36 8.20 1.63
N MET A 45 -5.40 7.30 1.83
CA MET A 45 -5.22 6.13 0.95
C MET A 45 -6.46 5.23 0.91
N ASN A 46 -7.04 4.94 2.07
CA ASN A 46 -8.21 4.07 2.17
C ASN A 46 -9.47 4.69 1.55
N SER A 47 -9.59 6.03 1.58
CA SER A 47 -10.70 6.74 0.92
C SER A 47 -10.50 6.82 -0.60
N ALA A 48 -9.24 6.87 -1.07
CA ALA A 48 -8.89 6.97 -2.47
C ALA A 48 -9.01 5.66 -3.28
N GLY A 49 -9.00 4.49 -2.62
CA GLY A 49 -8.87 3.22 -3.35
C GLY A 49 -9.11 1.95 -2.53
N GLY A 50 -10.26 1.84 -1.85
CA GLY A 50 -10.76 0.56 -1.33
C GLY A 50 -11.21 -0.36 -2.47
N ASP A 51 -10.29 -0.81 -3.31
CA ASP A 51 -10.64 -1.55 -4.51
C ASP A 51 -11.09 -2.97 -4.16
N LEU A 52 -12.31 -3.28 -4.62
CA LEU A 52 -12.83 -4.63 -4.68
C LEU A 52 -12.17 -5.31 -5.89
N LEU A 53 -11.12 -6.07 -5.63
CA LEU A 53 -10.49 -6.89 -6.67
C LEU A 53 -11.19 -8.24 -6.71
N ALA A 54 -11.74 -8.60 -7.86
CA ALA A 54 -12.29 -9.92 -8.09
C ALA A 54 -11.41 -10.69 -9.08
N MET A 55 -11.07 -11.92 -8.74
CA MET A 55 -10.21 -12.79 -9.53
C MET A 55 -10.79 -14.20 -9.60
N ASP A 56 -10.60 -14.86 -10.73
CA ASP A 56 -10.91 -16.28 -10.89
C ASP A 56 -9.60 -17.07 -10.71
N VAL A 57 -9.65 -18.08 -9.84
CA VAL A 57 -8.52 -18.98 -9.58
C VAL A 57 -8.60 -20.14 -10.57
N ASN A 58 -7.47 -20.51 -11.16
CA ASN A 58 -7.37 -21.66 -12.05
C ASN A 58 -7.28 -22.98 -11.24
N ALA A 59 -7.50 -24.12 -11.91
CA ALA A 59 -7.43 -25.43 -11.26
C ALA A 59 -6.04 -25.77 -10.68
N ASP A 60 -4.98 -25.15 -11.21
CA ASP A 60 -3.61 -25.25 -10.70
C ASP A 60 -3.30 -24.24 -9.57
N GLY A 61 -4.28 -23.45 -9.15
CA GLY A 61 -4.14 -22.43 -8.10
C GLY A 61 -3.57 -21.10 -8.59
N SER A 62 -3.27 -20.94 -9.88
CA SER A 62 -2.79 -19.67 -10.42
C SER A 62 -3.93 -18.66 -10.62
N PHE A 63 -3.62 -17.37 -10.60
CA PHE A 63 -4.57 -16.30 -10.94
C PHE A 63 -3.86 -15.12 -11.62
N ALA A 64 -4.59 -14.41 -12.48
CA ALA A 64 -4.12 -13.22 -13.19
C ALA A 64 -5.29 -12.28 -13.51
N PRO A 65 -5.82 -11.54 -12.51
CA PRO A 65 -6.94 -10.63 -12.72
C PRO A 65 -6.59 -9.48 -13.66
N ASP A 66 -7.59 -8.96 -14.37
CA ASP A 66 -7.45 -7.77 -15.21
C ASP A 66 -7.40 -6.48 -14.37
N VAL A 67 -6.27 -6.25 -13.72
CA VAL A 67 -6.03 -5.05 -12.90
C VAL A 67 -5.79 -3.79 -13.74
N ALA A 68 -5.42 -3.94 -15.02
CA ALA A 68 -5.16 -2.81 -15.90
C ALA A 68 -6.43 -2.03 -16.27
N SER A 69 -7.59 -2.68 -16.13
CA SER A 69 -8.92 -2.12 -16.30
C SER A 69 -9.44 -1.34 -15.09
N LEU A 70 -8.80 -1.48 -13.92
CA LEU A 70 -9.18 -0.76 -12.71
C LEU A 70 -8.87 0.74 -12.86
N PRO A 71 -9.72 1.61 -12.30
CA PRO A 71 -9.42 3.03 -12.24
C PRO A 71 -8.12 3.25 -11.42
N PRO A 72 -7.30 4.25 -11.78
CA PRO A 72 -6.12 4.55 -10.98
C PRO A 72 -6.53 5.15 -9.64
N SER A 73 -5.78 4.82 -8.59
CA SER A 73 -5.92 5.46 -7.28
C SER A 73 -5.26 6.85 -7.32
N VAL A 74 -6.00 7.90 -6.99
CA VAL A 74 -5.52 9.29 -7.01
C VAL A 74 -5.62 9.88 -5.61
N MET A 75 -4.51 10.43 -5.12
CA MET A 75 -4.40 11.10 -3.82
C MET A 75 -4.00 12.56 -3.98
N GLY A 76 -4.60 13.42 -3.16
CA GLY A 76 -4.34 14.86 -3.11
C GLY A 76 -4.91 15.65 -4.29
N ALA A 77 -5.65 15.01 -5.20
CA ALA A 77 -6.20 15.67 -6.38
C ALA A 77 -7.53 15.06 -6.85
N SER A 78 -8.39 15.91 -7.39
CA SER A 78 -9.58 15.54 -8.15
C SER A 78 -9.30 15.63 -9.65
N LEU A 79 -9.41 14.51 -10.35
CA LEU A 79 -9.27 14.43 -11.80
C LEU A 79 -10.61 14.04 -12.42
N ASP A 80 -10.93 14.57 -13.60
CA ASP A 80 -12.16 14.26 -14.32
C ASP A 80 -12.04 12.92 -15.06
N GLY A 81 -10.81 12.54 -15.43
CA GLY A 81 -10.51 11.28 -16.08
C GLY A 81 -9.11 10.72 -15.78
N PRO A 82 -8.89 9.44 -16.10
CA PRO A 82 -7.63 8.76 -15.81
C PRO A 82 -6.44 9.27 -16.61
N GLY A 83 -6.67 10.04 -17.69
CA GLY A 83 -5.63 10.62 -18.55
C GLY A 83 -5.27 12.07 -18.23
N ASP A 84 -5.94 12.70 -17.26
CA ASP A 84 -5.70 14.11 -16.94
C ASP A 84 -4.30 14.31 -16.34
N ALA A 85 -3.68 15.45 -16.59
CA ALA A 85 -2.42 15.80 -15.94
C ALA A 85 -2.64 16.08 -14.45
N LEU A 86 -1.71 15.63 -13.59
CA LEU A 86 -1.71 16.00 -12.19
C LEU A 86 -1.53 17.52 -12.03
N PRO A 87 -2.17 18.15 -11.03
CA PRO A 87 -1.95 19.56 -10.73
C PRO A 87 -0.49 19.79 -10.33
N THR A 88 0.09 20.89 -10.81
CA THR A 88 1.50 21.24 -10.57
C THR A 88 1.69 22.46 -9.68
N SER A 89 0.60 22.95 -9.09
CA SER A 89 0.58 24.12 -8.22
C SER A 89 -0.35 23.86 -7.05
N ALA A 90 0.07 24.30 -5.86
CA ALA A 90 -0.74 24.24 -4.64
C ALA A 90 -2.07 24.99 -4.75
N ASP A 91 -2.15 26.04 -5.59
CA ASP A 91 -3.36 26.87 -5.75
C ASP A 91 -4.30 26.33 -6.85
N ASP A 92 -3.98 25.20 -7.49
CA ASP A 92 -4.85 24.58 -8.49
C ASP A 92 -6.13 24.07 -7.82
N ALA A 93 -7.29 24.46 -8.33
CA ALA A 93 -8.60 24.11 -7.75
C ALA A 93 -8.87 22.59 -7.73
N ARG A 94 -8.09 21.79 -8.46
CA ARG A 94 -8.15 20.33 -8.44
C ARG A 94 -7.43 19.72 -7.24
N VAL A 95 -6.54 20.47 -6.58
CA VAL A 95 -5.83 19.99 -5.39
C VAL A 95 -6.81 19.84 -4.23
N ARG A 96 -6.67 18.73 -3.50
CA ARG A 96 -7.44 18.41 -2.30
C ARG A 96 -6.50 18.15 -1.14
N ASP A 97 -6.94 18.51 0.05
CA ASP A 97 -6.32 18.13 1.32
C ASP A 97 -6.97 16.81 1.77
N ASP A 98 -6.45 15.69 1.24
CA ASP A 98 -7.09 14.38 1.45
C ASP A 98 -6.78 13.81 2.84
N ASP A 99 -5.73 14.29 3.52
CA ASP A 99 -5.35 13.94 4.89
C ASP A 99 -5.83 14.95 5.96
N GLY A 100 -6.37 16.10 5.54
CA GLY A 100 -7.07 17.05 6.42
C GLY A 100 -6.15 17.81 7.36
N ASP A 101 -4.89 17.99 7.00
CA ASP A 101 -3.89 18.68 7.82
C ASP A 101 -3.78 20.19 7.53
N GLY A 102 -4.57 20.68 6.56
CA GLY A 102 -4.59 22.06 6.12
C GLY A 102 -3.57 22.40 5.03
N HIS A 103 -2.84 21.41 4.50
CA HIS A 103 -1.88 21.57 3.43
C HIS A 103 -2.38 21.00 2.10
N PRO A 104 -1.85 21.49 0.95
CA PRO A 104 -2.31 21.05 -0.35
C PRO A 104 -1.83 19.62 -0.69
N GLY A 105 -2.73 18.70 -0.99
CA GLY A 105 -2.39 17.34 -1.42
C GLY A 105 -2.45 16.36 -0.25
N VAL A 106 -1.38 15.58 -0.09
CA VAL A 106 -1.11 14.75 1.10
C VAL A 106 0.31 15.00 1.59
N THR A 107 0.51 14.86 2.90
CA THR A 107 1.78 15.18 3.56
C THR A 107 2.65 13.95 3.76
N ILE A 108 3.92 14.07 3.34
CA ILE A 108 4.98 13.12 3.61
C ILE A 108 6.08 13.85 4.37
N HIS A 109 6.42 13.36 5.55
CA HIS A 109 7.45 13.96 6.38
C HIS A 109 8.83 13.42 6.03
N ASN A 110 9.84 14.28 6.02
CA ASN A 110 11.22 13.88 5.88
C ASN A 110 12.11 14.56 6.94
N SER A 111 12.87 13.77 7.68
CA SER A 111 13.69 14.27 8.79
C SER A 111 14.80 15.23 8.38
N THR A 112 15.22 15.19 7.11
CA THR A 112 16.36 15.95 6.59
C THR A 112 15.96 17.12 5.70
N GLN A 113 14.80 17.03 5.05
CA GLN A 113 14.36 17.97 4.02
C GLN A 113 13.06 18.69 4.40
N GLY A 114 12.45 18.34 5.53
CA GLY A 114 11.16 18.85 5.95
C GLY A 114 10.02 18.14 5.24
N ASP A 115 8.82 18.66 5.44
CA ASP A 115 7.59 18.07 4.91
C ASP A 115 7.50 18.31 3.40
N GLN A 116 6.87 17.36 2.71
CA GLN A 116 6.57 17.41 1.30
C GLN A 116 5.08 17.24 1.10
N TYR A 117 4.51 18.12 0.28
CA TYR A 117 3.09 18.14 -0.04
C TYR A 117 2.92 17.67 -1.47
N THR A 118 2.26 16.53 -1.65
CA THR A 118 2.27 15.83 -2.94
C THR A 118 0.87 15.42 -3.38
N VAL A 119 0.70 15.36 -4.70
CA VAL A 119 -0.39 14.65 -5.35
C VAL A 119 0.19 13.45 -6.06
N SER A 120 -0.53 12.34 -6.07
CA SER A 120 -0.07 11.14 -6.75
C SER A 120 -1.19 10.37 -7.42
N ARG A 121 -0.83 9.64 -8.45
CA ARG A 121 -1.68 8.70 -9.17
C ARG A 121 -0.95 7.38 -9.30
N THR A 122 -1.56 6.31 -8.82
CA THR A 122 -1.04 4.95 -8.96
C THR A 122 -1.95 4.11 -9.82
N ARG A 123 -1.39 3.43 -10.83
CA ARG A 123 -2.10 2.51 -11.72
C ARG A 123 -1.47 1.13 -11.65
N LEU A 124 -2.27 0.11 -11.36
CA LEU A 124 -1.85 -1.28 -11.50
C LEU A 124 -1.75 -1.65 -12.98
N LEU A 125 -0.63 -2.24 -13.38
CA LEU A 125 -0.39 -2.68 -14.75
C LEU A 125 -0.63 -4.18 -14.91
N THR A 126 -0.05 -4.97 -14.00
CA THR A 126 -0.18 -6.42 -14.00
C THR A 126 -0.30 -6.93 -12.58
N MET A 127 -1.03 -8.02 -12.41
CA MET A 127 -1.03 -8.81 -11.19
C MET A 127 -1.12 -10.28 -11.56
N THR A 128 -0.23 -11.09 -11.01
CA THR A 128 -0.26 -12.54 -11.14
C THR A 128 0.04 -13.15 -9.79
N GLY A 129 -0.53 -14.31 -9.48
CA GLY A 129 -0.21 -14.99 -8.24
C GLY A 129 -0.62 -16.44 -8.21
N GLN A 130 -0.40 -17.05 -7.06
CA GLN A 130 -0.52 -18.48 -6.81
C GLN A 130 -1.12 -18.71 -5.41
N VAL A 131 -2.04 -19.66 -5.31
CA VAL A 131 -2.42 -20.25 -4.02
C VAL A 131 -1.29 -21.15 -3.55
N VAL A 132 -0.58 -20.75 -2.49
CA VAL A 132 0.58 -21.47 -1.94
C VAL A 132 0.25 -22.28 -0.69
N GLY A 133 -0.94 -22.07 -0.12
CA GLY A 133 -1.45 -22.83 1.02
C GLY A 133 -2.94 -22.64 1.22
N SER A 134 -3.53 -23.38 2.16
CA SER A 134 -4.96 -23.26 2.51
C SER A 134 -5.30 -21.91 3.15
N ASP A 135 -4.29 -21.18 3.62
CA ASP A 135 -4.37 -19.88 4.28
C ASP A 135 -3.46 -18.83 3.62
N ALA A 136 -2.84 -19.11 2.48
CA ALA A 136 -1.79 -18.25 1.92
C ALA A 136 -1.86 -18.11 0.40
N LEU A 137 -1.69 -16.87 -0.06
CA LEU A 137 -1.55 -16.49 -1.47
C LEU A 137 -0.26 -15.69 -1.64
N ASP A 138 0.49 -15.99 -2.69
CA ASP A 138 1.61 -15.17 -3.13
C ASP A 138 1.22 -14.48 -4.44
N ALA A 139 1.49 -13.18 -4.55
CA ALA A 139 1.28 -12.46 -5.78
C ALA A 139 2.46 -11.55 -6.11
N VAL A 140 2.57 -11.19 -7.38
CA VAL A 140 3.48 -10.17 -7.87
C VAL A 140 2.65 -9.21 -8.69
N GLN A 141 2.76 -7.93 -8.35
CA GLN A 141 2.11 -6.86 -9.10
C GLN A 141 3.14 -5.86 -9.63
N THR A 142 2.81 -5.20 -10.73
CA THR A 142 3.54 -4.03 -11.20
C THR A 142 2.58 -2.85 -11.22
N ALA A 143 3.09 -1.67 -10.84
CA ALA A 143 2.32 -0.45 -10.81
C ALA A 143 3.15 0.72 -11.33
N GLU A 144 2.48 1.68 -11.95
CA GLU A 144 3.03 2.99 -12.29
C GLU A 144 2.54 4.00 -11.28
N THR A 145 3.46 4.73 -10.64
CA THR A 145 3.13 5.88 -9.80
C THR A 145 3.70 7.14 -10.43
N GLU A 146 2.80 8.08 -10.70
CA GLU A 146 3.12 9.46 -11.04
C GLU A 146 2.86 10.33 -9.82
N SER A 147 3.81 11.19 -9.46
CA SER A 147 3.65 12.12 -8.34
C SER A 147 4.15 13.49 -8.71
N VAL A 148 3.52 14.52 -8.15
CA VAL A 148 3.95 15.91 -8.24
C VAL A 148 4.09 16.47 -6.83
N ILE A 149 5.19 17.15 -6.56
CA ILE A 149 5.42 17.90 -5.33
C ILE A 149 4.86 19.30 -5.55
N LEU A 150 3.83 19.68 -4.81
CA LEU A 150 3.19 20.98 -4.90
C LEU A 150 3.97 22.05 -4.14
N ASN A 151 4.54 21.66 -2.99
CA ASN A 151 5.37 22.49 -2.12
C ASN A 151 6.14 21.58 -1.14
N GLY A 152 7.11 22.15 -0.42
CA GLY A 152 7.93 21.43 0.56
C GLY A 152 9.41 21.40 0.20
N GLY A 153 10.21 20.70 1.01
CA GLY A 153 11.65 20.57 0.78
C GLY A 153 11.98 20.13 -0.65
N SER A 154 13.12 20.57 -1.19
CA SER A 154 13.61 20.29 -2.56
C SER A 154 13.99 18.81 -2.82
N GLY A 155 13.36 17.91 -2.07
CA GLY A 155 13.64 16.50 -1.92
C GLY A 155 13.04 15.62 -2.99
N GLY A 156 13.50 15.77 -4.23
CA GLY A 156 13.84 14.65 -5.11
C GLY A 156 12.89 13.46 -5.32
N LEU A 157 11.60 13.51 -4.98
CA LEU A 157 10.61 12.58 -5.53
C LEU A 157 10.41 12.95 -7.00
N SER A 158 11.35 12.47 -7.82
CA SER A 158 11.40 12.68 -9.27
C SER A 158 10.19 12.04 -9.93
N PRO A 159 9.59 12.67 -10.97
CA PRO A 159 8.30 12.25 -11.50
C PRO A 159 8.45 10.99 -12.37
N VAL A 160 7.53 10.05 -12.16
CA VAL A 160 7.40 8.74 -12.83
C VAL A 160 8.49 7.74 -12.45
N ILE A 161 8.14 6.81 -11.55
CA ILE A 161 9.02 5.70 -11.17
C ILE A 161 8.81 4.56 -12.17
N THR A 162 9.90 3.95 -12.64
CA THR A 162 9.86 2.70 -13.41
C THR A 162 9.06 1.66 -12.63
N PRO A 163 8.07 1.00 -13.24
CA PRO A 163 7.33 -0.08 -12.58
C PRO A 163 8.28 -1.14 -12.07
N MET A 164 8.29 -1.34 -10.75
CA MET A 164 9.03 -2.42 -10.13
C MET A 164 8.06 -3.52 -9.74
N PRO A 165 8.42 -4.80 -9.98
CA PRO A 165 7.69 -5.92 -9.41
C PRO A 165 7.64 -5.77 -7.89
N SER A 166 6.43 -5.75 -7.35
CA SER A 166 6.15 -5.72 -5.92
C SER A 166 5.59 -7.08 -5.53
N PRO A 167 6.39 -7.96 -4.89
CA PRO A 167 5.87 -9.20 -4.34
C PRO A 167 4.98 -8.89 -3.15
N SER A 168 3.86 -9.60 -3.05
CA SER A 168 2.93 -9.53 -1.93
C SER A 168 2.64 -10.94 -1.40
N HIS A 169 2.56 -11.03 -0.08
CA HIS A 169 2.23 -12.25 0.63
C HIS A 169 0.96 -12.00 1.43
N LEU A 170 -0.12 -12.68 1.07
CA LEU A 170 -1.40 -12.59 1.74
C LEU A 170 -1.60 -13.82 2.61
N ARG A 171 -2.01 -13.61 3.85
CA ARG A 171 -2.36 -14.69 4.78
C ARG A 171 -3.72 -14.49 5.38
N ARG A 172 -4.48 -15.59 5.50
CA ARG A 172 -5.76 -15.64 6.21
C ARG A 172 -5.50 -15.63 7.71
N VAL A 173 -6.34 -14.91 8.46
CA VAL A 173 -6.17 -14.67 9.90
C VAL A 173 -7.48 -14.76 10.70
N ASP A 174 -8.49 -15.45 10.14
CA ASP A 174 -9.84 -15.58 10.68
C ASP A 174 -10.06 -16.86 11.53
N GLY A 175 -9.02 -17.66 11.77
CA GLY A 175 -9.13 -18.93 12.49
C GLY A 175 -9.63 -20.13 11.67
N ARG A 176 -10.03 -19.93 10.40
CA ARG A 176 -10.60 -21.00 9.59
C ARG A 176 -9.50 -21.75 8.83
N ASN A 177 -9.73 -23.03 8.55
CA ASN A 177 -8.83 -23.88 7.76
C ASN A 177 -7.38 -23.92 8.28
N GLY A 178 -7.21 -23.84 9.61
CA GLY A 178 -5.89 -23.85 10.25
C GLY A 178 -5.19 -22.50 10.30
N ALA A 179 -5.80 -21.43 9.74
CA ALA A 179 -5.31 -20.07 9.89
C ALA A 179 -5.31 -19.65 11.38
N PRO A 180 -4.39 -18.77 11.80
CA PRO A 180 -4.48 -18.14 13.11
C PRO A 180 -5.77 -17.32 13.21
N ASN A 181 -6.39 -17.25 14.39
CA ASN A 181 -7.46 -16.29 14.66
C ASN A 181 -6.86 -15.09 15.38
N ILE A 182 -6.76 -13.94 14.70
CA ILE A 182 -6.18 -12.74 15.32
C ILE A 182 -7.22 -11.84 15.99
N ALA A 183 -8.50 -11.97 15.63
CA ALA A 183 -9.58 -11.17 16.23
C ALA A 183 -9.84 -11.51 17.71
N ALA A 184 -9.48 -12.72 18.15
CA ALA A 184 -9.71 -13.13 19.54
C ALA A 184 -8.58 -12.73 20.50
N ARG A 185 -7.56 -11.99 20.04
CA ARG A 185 -6.30 -11.82 20.77
C ARG A 185 -6.30 -10.69 21.78
N ASP A 186 -7.04 -9.62 21.52
CA ASP A 186 -7.17 -8.48 22.43
C ASP A 186 -8.43 -8.58 23.33
N GLY A 187 -9.24 -9.62 23.15
CA GLY A 187 -10.46 -9.86 23.90
C GLY A 187 -11.68 -9.14 23.33
N ASP A 188 -11.60 -8.60 22.12
CA ASP A 188 -12.74 -7.97 21.43
C ASP A 188 -13.74 -8.99 20.83
N ALA A 189 -14.83 -8.48 20.27
CA ALA A 189 -16.00 -9.25 19.84
C ALA A 189 -15.82 -10.01 18.50
N GLY A 190 -14.58 -10.35 18.11
CA GLY A 190 -14.31 -11.23 16.98
C GLY A 190 -14.24 -10.51 15.63
N THR A 191 -13.94 -9.21 15.63
CA THR A 191 -13.64 -8.43 14.43
C THR A 191 -12.13 -8.22 14.32
N VAL A 192 -11.56 -8.39 13.13
CA VAL A 192 -10.13 -8.06 12.93
C VAL A 192 -9.99 -6.55 12.80
N SER A 193 -9.25 -5.93 13.72
CA SER A 193 -8.90 -4.51 13.66
C SER A 193 -7.50 -4.30 13.07
N CYS A 194 -7.18 -3.06 12.65
CA CYS A 194 -5.81 -2.73 12.28
C CYS A 194 -4.82 -2.85 13.45
N ALA A 195 -5.28 -2.78 14.71
CA ALA A 195 -4.42 -3.03 15.86
C ALA A 195 -4.01 -4.51 15.93
N ASP A 196 -4.94 -5.44 15.68
CA ASP A 196 -4.65 -6.88 15.63
C ASP A 196 -3.67 -7.22 14.51
N VAL A 197 -3.88 -6.63 13.32
CA VAL A 197 -3.00 -6.85 12.16
C VAL A 197 -1.58 -6.38 12.46
N ARG A 198 -1.40 -5.19 13.08
CA ARG A 198 -0.07 -4.69 13.44
C ARG A 198 0.60 -5.55 14.50
N ALA A 199 -0.13 -5.97 15.53
CA ALA A 199 0.40 -6.85 16.57
C ALA A 199 0.87 -8.19 15.96
N TYR A 200 0.04 -8.79 15.10
CA TYR A 200 0.38 -10.04 14.44
C TYR A 200 1.56 -9.90 13.45
N ALA A 201 1.63 -8.79 12.70
CA ALA A 201 2.76 -8.51 11.81
C ALA A 201 4.08 -8.39 12.58
N ALA A 202 4.09 -7.75 13.75
CA ALA A 202 5.26 -7.65 14.61
C ALA A 202 5.74 -9.04 15.10
N GLU A 203 4.82 -9.94 15.43
CA GLU A 203 5.16 -11.33 15.79
C GLU A 203 5.79 -12.10 14.62
N LEU A 204 5.22 -11.96 13.42
CA LEU A 204 5.78 -12.59 12.22
C LEU A 204 7.18 -12.07 11.92
N ALA A 205 7.40 -10.75 12.04
CA ALA A 205 8.72 -10.15 11.88
C ALA A 205 9.73 -10.65 12.93
N ALA A 206 9.29 -10.84 14.17
CA ALA A 206 10.14 -11.39 15.23
C ALA A 206 10.46 -12.89 15.04
N ALA A 207 9.59 -13.63 14.35
CA ALA A 207 9.76 -15.06 14.06
C ALA A 207 10.55 -15.32 12.77
N ALA A 208 10.57 -14.38 11.84
CA ALA A 208 11.37 -14.48 10.63
C ALA A 208 12.86 -14.42 11.01
N PRO A 209 13.72 -15.31 10.50
CA PRO A 209 15.15 -15.13 10.61
C PRO A 209 15.49 -13.77 9.99
N GLY A 210 16.18 -12.91 10.74
CA GLY A 210 16.60 -11.60 10.23
C GLY A 210 17.30 -11.77 8.88
N PRO A 211 17.20 -10.78 7.97
CA PRO A 211 17.87 -10.87 6.68
C PRO A 211 19.33 -11.22 6.92
N ASP A 212 19.82 -12.29 6.29
CA ASP A 212 21.23 -12.63 6.38
C ASP A 212 22.00 -11.48 5.78
N ALA A 213 22.62 -10.67 6.65
CA ALA A 213 23.39 -9.50 6.28
C ALA A 213 24.53 -9.84 5.32
N ALA A 214 24.97 -11.11 5.25
CA ALA A 214 25.96 -11.57 4.29
C ALA A 214 25.42 -11.78 2.86
N SER A 215 24.11 -11.93 2.71
CA SER A 215 23.43 -12.16 1.41
C SER A 215 22.81 -10.91 0.80
N ALA A 216 22.50 -9.89 1.62
CA ALA A 216 21.81 -8.68 1.18
C ALA A 216 22.68 -7.70 0.36
N CYS A 217 23.99 -7.93 0.28
CA CYS A 217 24.96 -7.06 -0.40
C CYS A 217 25.77 -7.77 -1.50
N GLN A 218 25.33 -8.93 -2.00
CA GLN A 218 25.98 -9.62 -3.13
C GLN A 218 25.30 -9.34 -4.47
#